data_AF-A0A7Y0TNH9-F1
#
_entry.id   AF-A0A7Y0TNH9-F1
#
_cell.length_a   1.000
_cell.length_b   1.000
_cell.length_c   1.000
_cell.angle_alpha   90.00
_cell.angle_beta   90.00
_cell.angle_gamma   90.00
#
_symmetry.space_group_name_H-M   'P 1'
#
loop_
_entity.id
_entity.type
_entity.pdbx_description
1 polymer ?
#
loop_
_entity_poly.entity_id
_entity_poly.type
_entity_poly.pdbx_seq_one_letter_code
_entity_poly.pdbx_strand_id
1 'polypeptide(L)'
;MPSTKLSEIKSQIAELQREADEIIKNERIAIIRDIREKIDIYDITVDELQRKGKAVKSATTKSPSVIKYKKSENEYWVGRGPKPGWVKDVEKNGESIEQYRVQE
;
A
#
# COMPACT_ATOMS: atom_id res chain seq x y z
N MET A 1 53.59 -24.58 -0.16
CA MET A 1 52.86 -24.22 1.09
C MET A 1 51.70 -23.25 0.80
N PRO A 2 50.62 -23.66 0.10
CA PRO A 2 49.46 -22.79 -0.15
C PRO A 2 48.39 -22.80 0.97
N SER A 3 48.31 -23.88 1.77
CA SER A 3 47.23 -24.05 2.75
C SER A 3 47.33 -23.13 3.98
N THR A 4 48.54 -22.67 4.34
CA THR A 4 48.75 -21.70 5.42
C THR A 4 48.25 -20.31 5.02
N LYS A 5 48.53 -19.88 3.78
CA LYS A 5 48.07 -18.58 3.24
C LYS A 5 46.54 -18.48 3.23
N LEU A 6 45.84 -19.55 2.85
CA LEU A 6 44.37 -19.60 2.86
C LEU A 6 43.79 -19.49 4.28
N SER A 7 44.45 -20.13 5.25
CA SER A 7 44.01 -20.11 6.66
C SER A 7 44.20 -18.73 7.30
N GLU A 8 45.29 -18.05 6.94
CA GLU A 8 45.59 -16.67 7.35
C GLU A 8 44.54 -15.70 6.79
N ILE A 9 44.22 -15.80 5.49
CA ILE A 9 43.18 -14.99 4.85
C ILE A 9 41.81 -15.20 5.51
N LYS A 10 41.44 -16.45 5.82
CA LYS A 10 40.17 -16.74 6.51
C LYS A 10 40.11 -16.13 7.91
N SER A 11 41.23 -16.13 8.64
CA SER A 11 41.29 -15.52 9.97
C SER A 11 41.11 -14.01 9.90
N GLN A 12 41.74 -13.36 8.92
CA GLN A 12 41.57 -11.93 8.67
C GLN A 12 40.12 -11.58 8.29
N ILE A 13 39.45 -12.40 7.47
CA ILE A 13 38.03 -12.19 7.13
C ILE A 13 37.15 -12.25 8.39
N ALA A 14 37.40 -13.21 9.28
CA ALA A 14 36.62 -13.36 10.50
C ALA A 14 36.81 -12.16 11.45
N GLU A 15 38.03 -11.64 11.55
CA GLU A 15 38.34 -10.44 12.33
C GLU A 15 37.64 -9.20 11.76
N LEU A 16 37.77 -8.97 10.45
CA LEU A 16 37.12 -7.86 9.75
C LEU A 16 35.59 -7.93 9.82
N GLN A 17 35.01 -9.13 9.78
CA GLN A 17 33.56 -9.32 9.97
C GLN A 17 33.15 -8.91 11.38
N ARG A 18 33.90 -9.32 12.40
CA ARG A 18 33.63 -8.96 13.79
C ARG A 18 33.71 -7.45 14.02
N GLU A 19 34.68 -6.78 13.41
CA GLU A 19 34.78 -5.32 13.45
C GLU A 19 33.58 -4.65 12.75
N ALA A 20 33.17 -5.16 11.58
CA ALA A 20 31.99 -4.65 10.88
C ALA A 20 30.71 -4.80 11.71
N ASP A 21 30.50 -5.95 12.35
CA ASP A 21 29.36 -6.18 13.25
C ASP A 21 29.37 -5.24 14.46
N GLU A 22 30.55 -4.95 15.02
CA GLU A 22 30.68 -4.03 16.15
C GLU A 22 30.36 -2.59 15.75
N ILE A 23 30.82 -2.16 14.57
CA ILE A 23 30.48 -0.84 14.00
C ILE A 23 28.97 -0.75 13.78
N ILE A 24 28.36 -1.74 13.12
CA ILE A 24 26.91 -1.77 12.88
C ILE A 24 26.14 -1.73 14.20
N LYS A 25 26.59 -2.45 15.24
CA LYS A 25 25.94 -2.45 16.55
C LYS A 25 25.96 -1.07 17.19
N ASN A 26 27.10 -0.38 17.14
CA ASN A 26 27.25 0.95 17.72
C ASN A 26 26.43 1.99 16.94
N GLU A 27 26.48 1.96 15.61
CA GLU A 27 25.70 2.85 14.76
C GLU A 27 24.19 2.59 14.93
N ARG A 28 23.79 1.32 15.04
CA ARG A 28 22.39 0.95 15.25
C ARG A 28 21.83 1.55 16.54
N ILE A 29 22.60 1.60 17.63
CA ILE A 29 22.15 2.22 18.88
C ILE A 29 21.92 3.73 18.68
N ALA A 30 22.85 4.40 18.00
CA ALA A 30 22.74 5.83 17.70
C ALA A 30 21.52 6.14 16.82
N ILE A 31 21.29 5.32 15.78
CA ILE A 31 20.15 5.45 14.87
C ILE A 31 18.83 5.20 15.60
N ILE A 32 18.74 4.18 16.46
CA ILE A 32 17.53 3.90 17.23
C ILE A 32 17.18 5.09 18.14
N ARG A 33 18.19 5.74 18.74
CA ARG A 33 17.98 6.94 19.55
C ARG A 33 17.42 8.09 18.72
N ASP A 34 17.99 8.37 17.55
CA ASP A 34 17.51 9.40 16.62
C ASP A 34 16.08 9.13 16.14
N ILE A 35 15.75 7.88 15.80
CA ILE A 35 14.38 7.50 15.40
C ILE A 35 13.40 7.72 16.54
N ARG A 36 13.77 7.39 17.78
CA ARG A 36 12.91 7.61 18.96
C ARG A 36 12.64 9.09 19.20
N GLU A 37 13.66 9.93 19.04
CA GLU A 37 13.51 11.39 19.15
C GLU A 37 12.56 11.93 18.08
N LYS A 38 12.71 11.47 16.83
CA LYS A 38 11.80 11.84 15.73
C LYS A 38 10.37 11.33 15.95
N ILE A 39 10.21 10.14 16.52
CA ILE A 39 8.89 9.61 16.89
C ILE A 39 8.18 10.56 17.86
N ASP A 40 8.88 11.06 18.88
CA ASP A 40 8.34 11.97 19.88
C ASP A 40 8.02 13.36 19.29
N ILE A 41 8.95 13.95 18.53
CA ILE A 41 8.79 15.29 17.93
C ILE A 41 7.62 15.35 16.95
N TYR A 42 7.45 14.31 16.14
CA TYR A 42 6.49 14.30 15.03
C TYR A 42 5.23 13.47 15.34
N ASP A 43 5.06 12.98 16.57
CA ASP A 43 3.96 12.11 16.99
C ASP A 43 3.77 10.91 16.04
N ILE A 44 4.88 10.32 15.58
CA ILE A 44 4.85 9.21 14.61
C ILE A 44 4.54 7.92 15.35
N THR A 45 3.48 7.23 14.94
CA THR A 45 3.14 5.94 15.56
C THR A 45 4.01 4.80 15.02
N VAL A 46 4.27 3.78 15.85
CA VAL A 46 5.00 2.56 15.43
C VAL A 46 4.32 1.88 14.24
N ASP A 47 2.99 1.97 14.15
CA ASP A 47 2.20 1.47 13.02
C ASP A 47 2.59 2.15 11.70
N GLU A 48 2.78 3.47 11.70
CA GLU A 48 3.20 4.22 10.52
C GLU A 48 4.63 3.87 10.10
N LEU A 49 5.53 3.60 11.05
CA LEU A 49 6.88 3.12 10.77
C LEU A 49 6.88 1.69 10.20
N GLN A 50 5.95 0.85 10.62
CA GLN A 50 5.85 -0.56 10.22
C GLN A 50 5.10 -0.76 8.89
N ARG A 51 4.29 0.22 8.47
CA ARG A 51 3.59 0.19 7.18
C ARG A 51 4.61 0.31 6.04
N LYS A 52 5.04 -0.83 5.48
CA LYS A 52 5.68 -0.91 4.16
C LYS A 52 4.77 -0.22 3.14
N GLY A 53 5.15 1.00 2.73
CA GLY A 53 4.43 1.93 1.87
C GLY A 53 3.26 1.33 1.09
N LYS A 54 2.07 1.32 1.70
CA LYS A 54 0.86 1.37 0.89
C LYS A 54 0.76 2.81 0.48
N ALA A 55 1.15 3.10 -0.76
CA ALA A 55 0.91 4.39 -1.38
C ALA A 55 -0.48 4.85 -0.96
N VAL A 56 -0.55 5.96 -0.23
CA VAL A 56 -1.81 6.66 -0.01
C VAL A 56 -2.29 6.89 -1.43
N LYS A 57 -3.33 6.15 -1.85
CA LYS A 57 -4.00 6.44 -3.10
C LYS A 57 -4.54 7.84 -2.90
N SER A 58 -3.79 8.83 -3.36
CA SER A 58 -4.33 10.14 -3.65
C SER A 58 -5.61 9.85 -4.41
N ALA A 59 -6.74 10.29 -3.85
CA ALA A 59 -8.01 10.15 -4.50
C ALA A 59 -7.88 10.89 -5.84
N THR A 60 -7.54 10.17 -6.90
CA THR A 60 -7.69 10.66 -8.26
C THR A 60 -9.16 11.02 -8.33
N THR A 61 -9.45 12.31 -8.39
CA THR A 61 -10.77 12.86 -8.65
C THR A 61 -11.26 12.21 -9.93
N LYS A 62 -12.02 11.12 -9.77
CA LYS A 62 -12.63 10.41 -10.89
C LYS A 62 -13.60 11.40 -11.50
N SER A 63 -13.37 11.76 -12.76
CA SER A 63 -14.33 12.50 -13.57
C SER A 63 -15.73 11.89 -13.35
N PRO A 64 -16.77 12.71 -13.13
CA PRO A 64 -18.10 12.21 -12.82
C PRO A 64 -18.53 11.26 -13.94
N SER A 65 -18.69 9.99 -13.60
CA SER A 65 -19.16 8.99 -14.55
C SER A 65 -20.60 9.32 -14.89
N VAL A 66 -20.87 9.65 -16.16
CA VAL A 66 -22.21 9.95 -16.66
C VAL A 66 -23.17 8.85 -16.24
N ILE A 67 -24.26 9.24 -15.57
CA ILE A 67 -25.31 8.31 -15.13
C ILE A 67 -26.03 7.79 -16.37
N LYS A 68 -25.82 6.52 -16.71
CA LYS A 68 -26.44 5.91 -17.90
C LYS A 68 -27.88 5.47 -17.67
N TYR A 69 -28.22 5.04 -16.46
CA TYR A 69 -29.57 4.59 -16.08
C TYR A 69 -29.97 5.18 -14.72
N LYS A 70 -31.21 5.68 -14.58
CA LYS A 70 -31.75 6.27 -13.35
C LYS A 70 -33.20 5.83 -13.16
N LYS A 71 -33.49 5.20 -12.02
CA LYS A 71 -34.84 4.80 -11.59
C LYS A 71 -35.46 5.82 -10.65
N SER A 72 -34.67 6.47 -9.80
CA SER A 72 -35.11 7.50 -8.84
C SER A 72 -33.94 8.39 -8.43
N GLU A 73 -34.18 9.47 -7.68
CA GLU A 73 -33.14 10.42 -7.25
C GLU A 73 -31.96 9.74 -6.55
N ASN A 74 -32.22 8.67 -5.79
CA ASN A 74 -31.22 7.89 -5.07
C ASN A 74 -30.84 6.56 -5.74
N GLU A 75 -31.50 6.17 -6.83
CA GLU A 75 -31.29 4.89 -7.52
C GLU A 75 -30.84 5.12 -8.96
N TYR A 76 -29.53 5.06 -9.18
CA TYR A 76 -28.94 5.23 -10.49
C TYR A 76 -27.77 4.25 -10.72
N TRP A 77 -27.45 4.01 -11.99
CA TRP A 77 -26.39 3.10 -12.41
C TRP A 77 -25.67 3.65 -13.64
N VAL A 78 -24.36 3.76 -13.55
CA VAL A 78 -23.50 4.30 -14.61
C VAL A 78 -23.22 3.30 -15.75
N GLY A 79 -23.82 2.09 -15.69
CA GLY A 79 -23.61 1.02 -16.67
C GLY A 79 -22.21 0.39 -16.61
N ARG A 80 -21.40 0.74 -15.59
CA ARG A 80 -20.10 0.12 -15.30
C ARG A 80 -20.12 -0.50 -13.91
N GLY A 81 -19.47 -1.65 -13.77
CA GLY A 81 -19.38 -2.39 -12.50
C GLY A 81 -20.62 -3.25 -12.20
N PRO A 82 -20.72 -3.80 -10.98
CA PRO A 82 -21.78 -4.73 -10.62
C PRO A 82 -23.17 -4.08 -10.73
N LYS A 83 -24.13 -4.84 -11.29
CA LYS A 83 -25.52 -4.41 -11.42
C LYS A 83 -26.16 -4.19 -10.04
N PRO A 84 -26.73 -3.01 -9.74
CA PRO A 84 -27.43 -2.75 -8.49
C PRO A 84 -28.73 -3.56 -8.38
N GLY A 85 -29.24 -3.71 -7.15
CA GLY A 85 -30.39 -4.58 -6.85
C GLY A 85 -31.64 -4.24 -7.67
N TRP A 86 -31.91 -2.96 -7.88
CA TRP A 86 -33.05 -2.51 -8.68
C TRP A 86 -32.95 -2.88 -10.17
N VAL A 87 -31.74 -2.93 -10.74
CA VAL A 87 -31.54 -3.36 -12.14
C VAL A 87 -31.90 -4.83 -12.27
N LYS A 88 -31.50 -5.64 -11.29
CA LYS A 88 -31.87 -7.07 -11.24
C LYS A 88 -33.35 -7.27 -11.03
N ASP A 89 -34.00 -6.40 -10.25
CA ASP A 89 -35.45 -6.44 -10.02
C ASP A 89 -36.22 -6.11 -11.30
N VAL A 90 -35.81 -5.05 -12.03
CA VAL A 90 -36.33 -4.69 -13.36
C VAL A 90 -36.16 -5.85 -14.35
N GLU A 91 -34.97 -6.46 -14.43
CA GLU A 91 -34.73 -7.64 -15.27
C GLU A 91 -35.61 -8.84 -14.86
N LYS A 92 -35.85 -9.02 -13.56
CA LYS A 92 -36.69 -10.11 -13.02
C LYS A 92 -38.18 -9.89 -13.28
N ASN A 93 -38.64 -8.63 -13.26
CA ASN A 93 -40.02 -8.27 -13.57
C ASN A 93 -40.29 -8.32 -15.09
N GLY A 94 -39.28 -8.65 -15.92
CA GLY A 94 -39.41 -8.73 -17.37
C GLY A 94 -39.39 -7.36 -18.06
N GLU A 95 -39.02 -6.32 -17.32
CA GLU A 95 -38.91 -4.96 -17.82
C GLU A 95 -37.51 -4.72 -18.41
N SER A 96 -37.42 -3.94 -19.50
CA SER A 96 -36.12 -3.57 -20.05
C SER A 96 -35.50 -2.42 -19.26
N ILE A 97 -34.28 -2.61 -18.78
CA ILE A 97 -33.46 -1.57 -18.14
C ILE A 97 -33.26 -0.33 -19.03
N GLU A 98 -33.44 -0.47 -20.34
CA GLU A 98 -33.37 0.62 -21.32
C GLU A 98 -34.46 1.68 -21.12
N GLN A 99 -35.59 1.33 -20.51
CA GLN A 99 -36.65 2.27 -20.13
C GLN A 99 -36.15 3.31 -19.11
N TYR A 100 -35.21 2.90 -18.27
CA TYR A 100 -34.60 3.73 -17.23
C TYR A 100 -33.32 4.42 -17.72
N ARG A 101 -33.02 4.36 -19.02
CA ARG A 101 -31.84 5.02 -19.59
C ARG A 101 -32.03 6.52 -19.56
N VAL A 102 -31.09 7.23 -18.96
CA VAL A 102 -31.03 8.69 -19.05
C VAL A 102 -30.52 9.01 -20.45
N GLN A 103 -31.37 9.60 -21.29
CA GLN A 103 -30.92 10.29 -22.48
C GLN A 103 -30.32 11.61 -21.99
N GLU A 104 -29.06 11.82 -22.32
CA GLU A 104 -28.32 13.04 -22.01
C GLU A 104 -28.92 14.24 -22.77
#